data_AF-A0A661MP10-F1
#
_entry.id   AF-A0A661MP10-F1
#
_cell.length_a   1.000
_cell.length_b   1.000
_cell.length_c   1.000
_cell.angle_alpha   90.00
_cell.angle_beta   90.00
_cell.angle_gamma   90.00
#
_symmetry.space_group_name_H-M   'P 1'
#
loop_
_entity.id
_entity.type
_entity.pdbx_description
1 polymer ?
#
loop_
_entity_poly.entity_id
_entity_poly.type
_entity_poly.pdbx_seq_one_letter_code
_entity_poly.pdbx_strand_id
1 'polypeptide(L)'
;MAEHQDHAGDHGQAFYVKIWAILLVLLILSVLGPIIAPHVAFGFLEAWMITLMTAFGIALVKAYLVAANFMHLNVEKKYISYLLATMLMLMLLFFAGTAPDVMEHKGQNWENVAAAAEVERALEAEGKDPHGEHAEGHDDAAH
;
A
#
# COMPACT_ATOMS: atom_id res chain seq x y z
N MET A 1 22.94 10.39 57.23
CA MET A 1 21.66 10.76 56.60
C MET A 1 21.98 11.24 55.20
N ALA A 2 21.99 10.32 54.24
CA ALA A 2 22.21 10.65 52.85
C ALA A 2 21.25 9.81 52.00
N GLU A 3 20.65 10.51 51.04
CA GLU A 3 20.06 10.00 49.80
C GLU A 3 18.71 9.25 49.87
N HIS A 4 17.69 9.82 49.24
CA HIS A 4 17.43 9.55 47.82
C HIS A 4 16.59 10.68 47.22
N GLN A 5 17.10 11.28 46.15
CA GLN A 5 16.40 12.28 45.35
C GLN A 5 15.38 11.59 44.44
N ASP A 6 14.12 11.99 44.58
CA ASP A 6 13.03 11.71 43.65
C ASP A 6 13.21 12.56 42.37
N HIS A 7 13.93 12.02 41.38
CA HIS A 7 13.99 12.59 40.03
C HIS A 7 13.78 11.49 38.97
N ALA A 8 12.58 10.90 38.93
CA ALA A 8 12.21 9.83 38.00
C ALA A 8 11.02 10.17 37.06
N GLY A 9 10.67 11.46 36.89
CA GLY A 9 9.35 11.83 36.36
C GLY A 9 9.23 12.32 34.91
N ASP A 10 10.26 12.87 34.27
CA ASP A 10 10.01 13.79 33.13
C ASP A 10 10.74 13.47 31.81
N HIS A 11 11.58 12.44 31.78
CA HIS A 11 12.41 12.16 30.59
C HIS A 11 11.78 11.20 29.57
N GLY A 12 10.66 10.55 29.91
CA GLY A 12 9.95 9.64 29.01
C GLY A 12 8.98 10.35 28.07
N GLN A 13 8.02 11.10 28.63
CA GLN A 13 6.86 11.60 27.90
C GLN A 13 7.23 12.66 26.85
N ALA A 14 8.16 13.57 27.17
CA ALA A 14 8.62 14.60 26.24
C ALA A 14 9.27 14.00 24.98
N PHE A 15 9.99 12.89 25.11
CA PHE A 15 10.62 12.20 23.99
C PHE A 15 9.57 11.57 23.05
N TYR A 16 8.54 10.93 23.60
CA TYR A 16 7.43 10.37 22.83
C TYR A 16 6.68 11.44 22.02
N VAL A 17 6.39 12.59 22.64
CA VAL A 17 5.74 13.72 21.96
C VAL A 17 6.61 14.27 20.83
N LYS A 18 7.93 14.32 21.03
CA LYS A 18 8.88 14.76 20.00
C LYS A 18 8.88 13.82 18.78
N ILE A 19 8.95 12.50 19.00
CA ILE A 19 8.91 11.53 17.88
C ILE A 19 7.55 11.57 17.19
N TRP A 20 6.45 11.64 17.94
CA TRP A 20 5.11 11.80 17.37
C TRP A 20 5.01 13.05 16.49
N ALA A 21 5.51 14.20 16.94
CA ALA A 21 5.51 15.43 16.16
C ALA A 21 6.34 15.28 14.87
N ILE A 22 7.50 14.62 14.93
CA ILE A 22 8.32 14.32 13.75
C ILE A 22 7.53 13.44 12.77
N LEU A 23 6.87 12.39 13.25
CA LEU A 23 6.05 11.51 12.40
C LEU A 23 4.86 12.26 11.77
N LEU A 24 4.25 13.19 12.50
CA LEU A 24 3.17 14.04 11.99
C LEU A 24 3.67 14.98 10.88
N VAL A 25 4.85 15.59 11.06
CA VAL A 25 5.46 16.42 10.01
C VAL A 25 5.81 15.58 8.78
N LEU A 26 6.40 14.40 8.96
CA LEU A 26 6.68 13.47 7.85
C LEU A 26 5.41 13.04 7.12
N LEU A 27 4.30 12.86 7.85
CA LEU A 27 2.99 12.58 7.25
C LEU A 27 2.51 13.76 6.39
N ILE A 28 2.56 14.99 6.91
CA ILE A 28 2.17 16.18 6.16
C ILE A 28 3.03 16.32 4.90
N LEU A 29 4.34 16.15 5.02
CA LEU A 29 5.27 16.19 3.88
C LEU A 29 4.96 15.09 2.85
N SER A 30 4.58 13.89 3.30
CA SER A 30 4.18 12.80 2.40
C SER A 30 2.89 13.10 1.64
N VAL A 31 1.96 13.84 2.22
CA VAL A 31 0.70 14.23 1.56
C VAL A 31 0.91 15.42 0.63
N LEU A 32 1.75 16.39 1.02
CA LEU A 32 2.05 17.57 0.22
C LEU A 32 3.01 17.29 -0.94
N GLY A 33 3.91 16.30 -0.80
CA GLY A 33 4.88 15.93 -1.83
C GLY A 33 4.25 15.68 -3.21
N PRO A 34 3.21 14.83 -3.34
CA PRO A 34 2.49 14.62 -4.59
C PRO A 34 1.81 15.85 -5.19
N ILE A 35 1.38 16.79 -4.35
CA ILE A 35 0.70 18.01 -4.81
C ILE A 35 1.71 19.00 -5.38
N ILE A 36 2.91 19.07 -4.79
CA ILE A 36 3.96 20.01 -5.19
C ILE A 36 4.80 19.45 -6.34
N ALA A 37 4.94 18.12 -6.46
CA ALA A 37 5.80 17.49 -7.47
C ALA A 37 5.50 17.91 -8.93
N PRO A 38 4.26 18.06 -9.39
CA PRO A 38 3.97 18.56 -10.74
C PRO A 38 4.47 19.99 -10.99
N HIS A 39 4.57 20.81 -9.93
CA HIS A 39 5.05 22.19 -10.02
C HIS A 39 6.59 22.29 -9.99
N VAL A 40 7.29 21.22 -9.61
CA VAL A 40 8.76 21.16 -9.49
C VAL A 40 9.39 20.28 -10.57
N ALA A 41 8.60 19.46 -11.27
CA ALA A 41 9.05 18.63 -12.37
C ALA A 41 9.58 19.49 -13.53
N PHE A 42 10.87 19.34 -13.85
CA PHE A 42 11.53 20.07 -14.95
C PHE A 42 12.53 19.14 -15.65
N GLY A 43 12.41 19.00 -16.97
CA GLY A 43 13.33 18.20 -17.78
C GLY A 43 13.09 16.69 -17.67
N PHE A 44 14.14 15.92 -17.32
CA PHE A 44 14.17 14.45 -17.31
C PHE A 44 13.54 13.80 -16.06
N LEU A 45 13.23 14.60 -15.05
CA LEU A 45 12.57 14.14 -13.82
C LEU A 45 11.06 14.30 -13.99
N GLU A 46 10.37 13.20 -14.32
CA GLU A 46 8.91 13.20 -14.35
C GLU A 46 8.34 13.28 -12.93
N ALA A 47 7.18 13.93 -12.80
CA ALA A 47 6.52 14.11 -11.50
C ALA A 47 6.26 12.76 -10.79
N TRP A 48 5.97 11.69 -11.52
CA TRP A 48 5.76 10.36 -10.94
C TRP A 48 7.04 9.77 -10.31
N MET A 49 8.23 10.03 -10.89
CA MET A 49 9.49 9.54 -10.32
C MET A 49 9.82 10.28 -9.03
N ILE A 50 9.67 11.60 -9.03
CA ILE A 50 9.90 12.45 -7.86
C ILE A 50 8.99 12.02 -6.72
N THR A 51 7.69 11.87 -7.00
CA THR A 51 6.71 11.43 -6.00
C THR A 51 7.01 10.05 -5.48
N LEU A 52 7.36 9.09 -6.33
CA LEU A 52 7.68 7.73 -5.91
C LEU A 52 8.92 7.70 -5.02
N MET A 53 9.99 8.40 -5.41
CA MET A 53 11.21 8.52 -4.59
C MET A 53 10.96 9.20 -3.25
N THR A 54 10.23 10.33 -3.25
CA THR A 54 9.91 11.06 -2.01
C THR A 54 8.99 10.24 -1.10
N ALA A 55 7.95 9.61 -1.65
CA ALA A 55 7.03 8.77 -0.89
C ALA A 55 7.76 7.57 -0.25
N PHE A 56 8.55 6.82 -1.03
CA PHE A 56 9.33 5.69 -0.51
C PHE A 56 10.40 6.14 0.50
N GLY A 57 11.11 7.24 0.21
CA GLY A 57 12.13 7.79 1.10
C GLY A 57 11.56 8.17 2.46
N ILE A 58 10.45 8.93 2.48
CA ILE A 58 9.76 9.30 3.72
C ILE A 58 9.23 8.05 4.44
N ALA A 59 8.67 7.08 3.70
CA ALA A 59 8.15 5.84 4.29
C ALA A 59 9.25 5.04 5.00
N LEU A 60 10.47 4.94 4.43
CA LEU A 60 11.60 4.26 5.06
C LEU A 60 12.06 4.95 6.34
N VAL A 61 12.19 6.29 6.32
CA VAL A 61 12.56 7.07 7.52
C VAL A 61 11.50 6.90 8.62
N LYS A 62 10.22 6.96 8.25
CA LYS A 62 9.10 6.75 9.17
C LYS A 62 9.16 5.36 9.79
N ALA A 63 9.30 4.32 8.96
CA ALA A 63 9.36 2.93 9.43
C ALA A 63 10.54 2.72 10.39
N TYR A 64 11.72 3.29 10.08
CA TYR A 64 12.88 3.24 10.96
C TYR A 64 12.62 3.95 12.30
N LEU A 65 12.06 5.16 12.30
CA LEU A 65 11.75 5.89 13.54
C LEU A 65 10.75 5.13 14.41
N VAL A 66 9.73 4.49 13.81
CA VAL A 66 8.77 3.66 14.52
C VAL A 66 9.43 2.42 15.11
N ALA A 67 10.23 1.71 14.31
CA ALA A 67 10.93 0.52 14.74
C ALA A 67 11.94 0.81 15.86
N ALA A 68 12.70 1.90 15.75
CA ALA A 68 13.70 2.27 16.75
C ALA A 68 13.09 2.80 18.06
N ASN A 69 12.06 3.64 17.99
CA ASN A 69 11.53 4.36 19.15
C ASN A 69 10.25 3.76 19.76
N PHE A 70 9.32 3.25 18.94
CA PHE A 70 8.06 2.70 19.44
C PHE A 70 8.12 1.18 19.65
N MET A 71 8.88 0.46 18.80
CA MET A 71 9.11 -0.98 19.00
C MET A 71 10.32 -1.28 19.90
N HIS A 72 10.97 -0.25 20.44
CA HIS A 72 12.12 -0.34 21.35
C HIS A 72 13.33 -1.16 20.83
N LEU A 73 13.44 -1.35 19.51
CA LEU A 73 14.52 -2.16 18.91
C LEU A 73 15.92 -1.58 19.14
N ASN A 74 16.02 -0.29 19.49
CA ASN A 74 17.30 0.34 19.79
C ASN A 74 17.85 -0.01 21.18
N VAL A 75 16.97 -0.42 22.11
CA VAL A 75 17.34 -0.82 23.48
C VAL A 75 17.42 -2.34 23.60
N GLU A 76 16.63 -3.05 22.79
CA GLU A 76 16.56 -4.50 22.77
C GLU A 76 17.82 -5.19 22.24
N LYS A 77 17.89 -6.51 22.47
CA LYS A 77 19.03 -7.32 22.02
C LYS A 77 19.09 -7.36 20.49
N LYS A 78 20.29 -7.21 19.93
CA LYS A 78 20.55 -7.17 18.47
C LYS A 78 19.93 -8.34 17.67
N TYR A 79 19.76 -9.51 18.29
CA TYR A 79 19.14 -10.65 17.62
C TYR A 79 17.67 -10.41 17.24
N ILE A 80 16.95 -9.55 17.96
CA ILE A 80 15.55 -9.21 17.68
C ILE A 80 15.46 -8.43 16.36
N SER A 81 16.39 -7.50 16.13
CA SER A 81 16.47 -6.77 14.86
C SER A 81 16.81 -7.69 13.69
N TYR A 82 17.69 -8.68 13.89
CA TYR A 82 17.98 -9.68 12.87
C TYR A 82 16.75 -10.56 12.58
N LEU A 83 16.02 -11.00 13.62
CA LEU A 83 14.80 -11.78 13.46
C LEU A 83 13.73 -11.00 12.68
N LEU A 84 13.48 -9.74 13.05
CA LEU A 84 12.54 -8.87 12.34
C LEU A 84 12.96 -8.68 10.88
N ALA A 85 14.24 -8.42 10.62
CA ALA A 85 14.76 -8.29 9.27
C ALA A 85 14.58 -9.59 8.47
N THR A 86 14.84 -10.75 9.06
CA THR A 86 14.59 -12.05 8.40
C THR A 86 13.12 -12.25 8.08
N MET A 87 12.20 -11.91 8.99
CA MET A 87 10.76 -11.99 8.72
C MET A 87 10.33 -11.08 7.57
N LEU A 88 10.83 -9.84 7.53
CA LEU A 88 10.58 -8.92 6.42
C LEU A 88 11.15 -9.45 5.10
N MET A 89 12.36 -10.03 5.12
CA MET A 89 12.96 -10.64 3.93
C MET A 89 12.16 -11.83 3.43
N LEU A 90 11.67 -12.69 4.32
CA LEU A 90 10.81 -13.82 3.94
C LEU A 90 9.47 -13.33 3.38
N MET A 91 8.90 -12.27 3.93
CA MET A 91 7.69 -11.64 3.39
C MET A 91 7.93 -11.07 1.99
N LEU A 92 9.04 -10.37 1.76
CA LEU A 92 9.41 -9.88 0.43
C LEU A 92 9.68 -11.00 -0.56
N LEU A 93 10.34 -12.09 -0.13
CA LEU A 93 10.58 -13.27 -0.95
C LEU A 93 9.27 -13.95 -1.33
N PHE A 94 8.35 -14.12 -0.38
CA PHE A 94 7.02 -14.68 -0.63
C PHE A 94 6.21 -13.80 -1.59
N PHE A 95 6.21 -12.48 -1.37
CA PHE A 95 5.57 -11.54 -2.27
C PHE A 95 6.17 -11.61 -3.67
N ALA A 96 7.50 -11.57 -3.81
CA ALA A 96 8.16 -11.66 -5.11
C ALA A 96 7.90 -13.01 -5.82
N GLY A 97 7.83 -14.12 -5.07
CA GLY A 97 7.55 -15.44 -5.60
C GLY A 97 6.11 -15.61 -6.09
N THR A 98 5.14 -14.91 -5.49
CA THR A 98 3.71 -14.98 -5.86
C THR A 98 3.25 -13.82 -6.74
N ALA A 99 4.01 -12.73 -6.80
CA ALA A 99 3.71 -11.56 -7.62
C ALA A 99 3.45 -11.87 -9.10
N PRO A 100 4.27 -12.68 -9.81
CA PRO A 100 3.98 -12.97 -11.22
C PRO A 100 2.70 -13.78 -11.42
N ASP A 101 2.32 -14.60 -10.44
CA ASP A 101 1.10 -15.42 -10.48
C ASP A 101 -0.16 -14.58 -10.23
N VAL A 102 -0.08 -13.60 -9.33
CA VAL A 102 -1.22 -12.76 -8.92
C VAL A 102 -1.38 -11.50 -9.78
N MET A 103 -0.27 -10.86 -10.17
CA MET A 103 -0.30 -9.55 -10.82
C MET A 103 -0.44 -9.63 -12.34
N GLU A 104 -0.16 -10.77 -12.95
CA GLU A 104 -0.33 -10.98 -14.39
C GLU A 104 -1.60 -11.78 -14.66
N HIS A 105 -2.40 -11.35 -15.63
CA HIS A 105 -3.65 -12.03 -15.99
C HIS A 105 -3.43 -13.18 -16.99
N LYS A 106 -2.18 -13.42 -17.36
CA LYS A 106 -1.72 -14.45 -18.29
C LYS A 106 -0.54 -15.22 -17.68
N GLY A 107 -0.78 -16.45 -17.24
CA GLY A 107 0.30 -17.33 -16.78
C GLY A 107 1.20 -17.75 -17.96
N GLN A 108 2.50 -17.90 -17.72
CA GLN A 108 3.46 -18.35 -18.75
C GLN A 108 3.12 -19.72 -19.37
N ASN A 109 2.34 -20.57 -18.68
CA ASN A 109 1.92 -21.91 -19.13
C ASN A 109 0.42 -22.19 -18.89
N TRP A 110 -0.39 -21.18 -18.55
CA TRP A 110 -1.82 -21.38 -18.24
C TRP A 110 -2.69 -20.67 -19.27
N GLU A 111 -3.38 -21.45 -20.10
CA GLU A 111 -4.48 -20.97 -20.94
C GLU A 111 -5.81 -21.34 -20.28
N ASN A 112 -6.68 -20.35 -20.03
CA ASN A 112 -7.99 -20.59 -19.43
C ASN A 112 -8.99 -21.10 -20.49
N VAL A 113 -8.74 -22.30 -20.99
CA VAL A 113 -9.56 -22.99 -22.00
C VAL A 113 -10.98 -23.25 -21.51
N ALA A 114 -11.16 -23.46 -20.20
CA ALA A 114 -12.46 -23.74 -19.60
C ALA A 114 -13.35 -22.48 -19.55
N ALA A 115 -12.80 -21.33 -19.16
CA ALA A 115 -13.55 -20.07 -19.18
C ALA A 115 -13.83 -19.61 -20.61
N ALA A 116 -12.89 -19.80 -21.54
CA ALA A 116 -13.12 -19.49 -22.96
C ALA A 116 -14.27 -20.34 -23.54
N ALA A 117 -14.28 -21.65 -23.27
CA ALA A 117 -15.36 -22.54 -23.70
C ALA A 117 -16.72 -22.23 -23.05
N GLU A 118 -16.72 -21.77 -21.79
CA GLU A 118 -17.94 -21.30 -21.11
C GLU A 118 -18.50 -20.04 -21.75
N VAL A 119 -17.64 -19.06 -22.04
CA VAL A 119 -18.03 -17.81 -22.71
C VAL A 119 -18.56 -18.11 -24.11
N GLU A 120 -17.91 -18.99 -24.87
CA GLU A 120 -18.38 -19.42 -26.19
C GLU A 120 -19.73 -20.12 -26.10
N ARG A 121 -19.92 -21.04 -25.15
CA ARG A 121 -21.22 -21.70 -24.91
C ARG A 121 -22.31 -20.70 -24.54
N ALA A 122 -22.00 -19.72 -23.69
CA ALA A 122 -22.95 -18.69 -23.28
C ALA A 122 -23.35 -17.77 -24.45
N LEU A 123 -22.38 -17.35 -25.27
CA LEU A 123 -22.63 -16.58 -26.50
C LEU A 123 -23.43 -17.38 -27.53
N GLU A 124 -23.17 -18.67 -27.69
CA GLU A 124 -23.99 -19.53 -28.54
C GLU A 124 -25.41 -19.72 -28.01
N ALA A 125 -25.60 -19.76 -26.69
CA ALA A 125 -26.91 -19.86 -26.06
C ALA A 125 -27.70 -18.55 -26.24
N GLU A 126 -27.06 -17.38 -26.12
CA GLU A 126 -27.66 -16.08 -26.43
C GLU A 126 -27.95 -15.92 -27.93
N GLY A 127 -27.05 -16.36 -28.81
CA GLY A 127 -27.25 -16.31 -30.26
C GLY A 127 -28.31 -17.29 -30.78
N LYS A 128 -28.74 -18.25 -29.96
CA LYS A 128 -29.82 -19.21 -30.25
C LYS A 128 -31.16 -18.85 -29.62
N ASP A 129 -31.32 -17.63 -29.08
CA ASP A 129 -32.61 -17.10 -28.65
C ASP A 129 -33.24 -16.19 -29.73
N PRO A 130 -34.04 -16.73 -30.68
CA PRO A 130 -34.89 -15.91 -31.52
C PRO A 130 -36.14 -15.55 -30.70
N HIS A 131 -36.16 -14.32 -30.17
CA HIS A 131 -37.32 -13.69 -29.53
C HIS A 131 -37.71 -14.14 -28.11
N GLY A 132 -37.09 -13.52 -27.11
CA GLY A 132 -37.76 -13.14 -25.86
C GLY A 132 -38.36 -11.74 -25.99
N GLU A 133 -39.69 -11.65 -26.13
CA GLU A 133 -40.44 -10.38 -26.13
C GLU A 133 -40.18 -9.55 -24.86
N HIS A 134 -39.48 -8.43 -25.01
CA HIS A 134 -39.67 -7.26 -24.14
C HIS A 134 -40.25 -6.13 -24.98
N ALA A 135 -41.57 -6.19 -25.19
CA ALA A 135 -42.35 -5.05 -25.64
C ALA A 135 -42.70 -4.17 -24.42
N GLU A 136 -41.75 -3.36 -23.94
CA GLU A 136 -42.08 -2.12 -23.24
C GLU A 136 -42.21 -1.02 -24.28
N GLY A 137 -43.42 -0.90 -24.84
CA GLY A 137 -43.85 0.21 -25.67
C GLY A 137 -44.81 1.08 -24.87
N HIS A 138 -44.26 2.10 -24.23
CA HIS A 138 -44.94 3.31 -23.78
C HIS A 138 -45.59 3.97 -25.01
N ASP A 139 -46.90 4.22 -25.00
CA ASP A 139 -47.52 5.30 -25.78
C ASP A 139 -48.82 5.77 -25.10
N ASP A 140 -48.70 6.96 -24.51
CA ASP A 140 -49.79 7.86 -24.18
C ASP A 140 -50.47 8.35 -25.48
N ALA A 141 -51.81 8.31 -25.58
CA ALA A 141 -52.65 9.43 -26.06
C ALA A 141 -54.11 9.00 -26.31
N ALA A 142 -55.00 9.62 -25.52
CA ALA A 142 -56.29 10.21 -25.91
C ALA A 142 -57.04 9.68 -27.15
N HIS A 143 -58.20 9.04 -26.92
CA HIS A 143 -59.56 9.60 -27.11
C HIS A 143 -60.64 8.52 -27.01
#